data_AF-Q8CEH5-F1
#
_entry.id   AF-Q8CEH5-F1
#
_cell.length_a   1.000
_cell.length_b   1.000
_cell.length_c   1.000
_cell.angle_alpha   90.00
_cell.angle_beta   90.00
_cell.angle_gamma   90.00
#
_symmetry.space_group_name_H-M   'P 1'
#
loop_
_entity.id
_entity.type
_entity.pdbx_description
1 polymer ?
#
loop_
_entity_poly.entity_id
_entity_poly.type
_entity_poly.pdbx_seq_one_letter_code
_entity_poly.pdbx_strand_id
1 'polypeptide(L)'
;ELQRLREEIMDKTRLIERCDLEIYQLKQEIQALKDTKPQVQTREVVQEILQFQEDPQTKKEVESLRIQLSEEQKKQVDLEGERASQEEKIKRKEEELAQGKERVVRQEVVQYEDEPDLRAEVTAFTNSIDAELRQIDKLHVELRRLQHRRAELERQLEELERERQARRAAELEVQRLQQRLAALEQEEAKTGEKVTHTQKVVLQQDPQQTREHALLRAQLDEERHRRQLLEGELEPLRRKLAALEKAEIKEKVVFSESVQVEKGDTEQEIQRLKKSLEEESQSKRELDSEVTRLEAKLSELEFYNSKSSKELDFLREENHKLQLERQNLQLETRRLQSEIEMAATETRDLKNITTIDSGTHLNSRLWSLEKELDDLKKMSKDKDLEIDELQRRLGSVAVKREQRENHLRRSIVVIDPDTGRELSPEEAHRAGLIDWKMFVKLRSQECDWEEISVKGPNGESSVIHDRKSGKKFSIEDALQSGRLTAAQYDRYVNKDMSIQELAVLVSGQK
;
A
#
# COMPACT_ATOMS: atom_id res chain seq x y z
N GLU A 1 10.74 50.27 2.59
CA GLU A 1 10.06 50.53 1.31
C GLU A 1 10.44 51.87 0.68
N LEU A 2 10.31 53.00 1.39
CA LEU A 2 10.73 54.33 0.89
C LEU A 2 12.21 54.42 0.42
N GLN A 3 13.12 53.71 1.09
CA GLN A 3 14.55 53.70 0.72
C GLN A 3 14.81 52.91 -0.56
N ARG A 4 14.05 51.83 -0.78
CA ARG A 4 14.11 51.00 -2.01
C ARG A 4 13.58 51.76 -3.22
N LEU A 5 12.48 52.50 -3.06
CA LEU A 5 11.94 53.37 -4.10
C LEU A 5 12.90 54.52 -4.46
N ARG A 6 13.66 55.06 -3.50
CA ARG A 6 14.68 56.09 -3.78
C ARG A 6 15.86 55.54 -4.57
N GLU A 7 16.33 54.35 -4.24
CA GLU A 7 17.38 53.67 -5.01
C GLU A 7 16.91 53.36 -6.43
N GLU A 8 15.68 52.87 -6.59
CA GLU A 8 15.13 52.54 -7.91
C GLU A 8 14.90 53.79 -8.79
N ILE A 9 14.51 54.92 -8.19
CA ILE A 9 14.43 56.20 -8.90
C ILE A 9 15.85 56.65 -9.30
N MET A 10 16.83 56.55 -8.41
CA MET A 10 18.21 56.97 -8.70
C MET A 10 18.84 56.13 -9.82
N ASP A 11 18.58 54.82 -9.84
CA ASP A 11 19.07 53.93 -10.90
C ASP A 11 18.38 54.18 -12.24
N LYS A 12 17.08 54.49 -12.24
CA LYS A 12 16.36 54.91 -13.45
C LYS A 12 16.85 56.25 -13.98
N THR A 13 17.13 57.22 -13.11
CA THR A 13 17.72 58.52 -13.51
C THR A 13 19.10 58.32 -14.16
N ARG A 14 19.96 57.47 -13.57
CA ARG A 14 21.27 57.13 -14.15
C ARG A 14 21.18 56.37 -15.47
N LEU A 15 20.09 55.65 -15.72
CA LEU A 15 19.85 54.98 -16.99
C LEU A 15 19.41 55.99 -18.05
N ILE A 16 18.52 56.92 -17.70
CA ILE A 16 18.07 58.00 -18.59
C ILE A 16 19.25 58.87 -19.03
N GLU A 17 20.11 59.28 -18.11
CA GLU A 17 21.30 60.09 -18.42
C GLU A 17 22.27 59.37 -19.38
N ARG A 18 22.38 58.04 -19.28
CA ARG A 18 23.19 57.24 -20.22
C ARG A 18 22.57 57.19 -21.62
N CYS A 19 21.26 56.97 -21.71
CA CYS A 19 20.55 56.95 -22.99
C CYS A 19 20.60 58.33 -23.68
N ASP A 20 20.50 59.42 -22.93
CA ASP A 20 20.55 60.79 -23.48
C ASP A 20 21.93 61.10 -24.09
N LEU A 21 23.01 60.63 -23.47
CA LEU A 21 24.37 60.75 -24.01
C LEU A 21 24.55 59.95 -25.31
N GLU A 22 24.01 58.73 -25.36
CA GLU A 22 24.08 57.85 -26.53
C GLU A 22 23.29 58.43 -27.72
N ILE A 23 22.11 59.00 -27.45
CA ILE A 23 21.31 59.72 -28.45
C ILE A 23 22.06 60.95 -28.98
N TYR A 24 22.79 61.68 -28.12
CA TYR A 24 23.57 62.83 -28.53
C TYR A 24 24.74 62.42 -29.46
N GLN A 25 25.44 61.33 -29.14
CA GLN A 25 26.53 60.79 -29.97
C GLN A 25 26.03 60.35 -31.35
N LEU A 26 24.93 59.60 -31.41
CA LEU A 26 24.33 59.16 -32.67
C LEU A 26 23.87 60.33 -33.54
N LYS A 27 23.36 61.41 -32.93
CA LYS A 27 23.01 62.64 -33.66
C LYS A 27 24.24 63.32 -34.27
N GLN A 28 25.38 63.33 -33.59
CA GLN A 28 26.62 63.86 -34.14
C GLN A 28 27.15 62.99 -35.30
N GLU A 29 27.08 61.66 -35.20
CA GLU A 29 27.50 60.76 -36.29
C GLU A 29 26.62 60.91 -37.54
N ILE A 30 25.30 61.00 -37.36
CA ILE A 30 24.38 61.25 -38.48
C ILE A 30 24.66 62.60 -39.14
N GLN A 31 24.98 63.63 -38.35
CA GLN A 31 25.34 64.94 -38.89
C GLN A 31 26.67 64.89 -39.66
N ALA A 32 27.67 64.19 -39.14
CA ALA A 32 28.94 63.97 -39.84
C ALA A 32 28.76 63.21 -41.16
N LEU A 33 27.91 62.18 -41.19
CA LEU A 33 27.59 61.43 -42.41
C LEU A 33 26.81 62.27 -43.43
N LYS A 34 25.94 63.18 -42.99
CA LYS A 34 25.24 64.13 -43.87
C LYS A 34 26.16 65.20 -44.46
N ASP A 35 27.13 65.67 -43.70
CA ASP A 35 28.10 66.67 -44.15
C ASP A 35 29.16 66.06 -45.10
N THR A 36 29.29 64.73 -45.09
CA THR A 36 30.11 63.98 -46.06
C THR A 36 29.32 63.80 -47.37
N LYS A 37 29.32 64.83 -48.22
CA LYS A 37 28.75 64.73 -49.59
C LYS A 37 29.48 63.66 -50.41
N PRO A 38 28.77 62.83 -51.21
CA PRO A 38 29.41 61.83 -52.06
C PRO A 38 30.28 62.49 -53.15
N GLN A 39 31.51 61.98 -53.33
CA GLN A 39 32.39 62.37 -54.42
C GLN A 39 31.80 61.94 -55.77
N VAL A 40 31.38 62.92 -56.57
CA VAL A 40 31.01 62.71 -57.97
C VAL A 40 32.29 62.64 -58.79
N GLN A 41 32.70 61.44 -59.19
CA GLN A 41 33.67 61.26 -60.26
C GLN A 41 32.94 61.38 -61.59
N THR A 42 33.09 62.52 -62.27
CA THR A 42 32.79 62.61 -63.70
C THR A 42 33.90 61.88 -64.45
N ARG A 43 33.62 60.69 -64.97
CA ARG A 43 34.50 60.01 -65.94
C ARG A 43 33.95 60.22 -67.34
N GLU A 44 34.73 60.91 -68.16
CA GLU A 44 34.52 61.01 -69.60
C GLU A 44 34.63 59.61 -70.22
N VAL A 45 33.59 59.19 -70.95
CA VAL A 45 33.63 57.97 -71.77
C VAL A 45 34.18 58.36 -73.13
N VAL A 46 35.46 58.10 -73.37
CA VAL A 46 36.02 58.00 -74.72
C VAL A 46 35.61 56.63 -75.26
N GLN A 47 34.74 56.62 -76.27
CA GLN A 47 34.31 55.41 -76.96
C GLN A 47 35.39 54.99 -77.97
N GLU A 48 36.33 54.16 -77.54
CA GLU A 48 37.18 53.39 -78.45
C GLU A 48 36.32 52.29 -79.09
N ILE A 49 36.04 52.43 -80.39
CA ILE A 49 35.36 51.42 -81.18
C ILE A 49 36.37 50.29 -81.43
N LEU A 50 36.32 49.23 -80.62
CA LEU A 50 36.85 47.93 -81.02
C LEU A 50 35.78 47.23 -81.88
N GLN A 51 36.00 47.19 -83.19
CA GLN A 51 35.24 46.35 -84.12
C GLN A 51 35.52 44.88 -83.80
N PHE A 52 34.61 44.22 -83.08
CA PHE A 52 34.53 42.76 -83.10
C PHE A 52 33.82 42.32 -84.37
N GLN A 53 34.53 41.65 -85.27
CA GLN A 53 33.87 40.80 -86.28
C GLN A 53 33.34 39.57 -85.55
N GLU A 54 32.06 39.60 -85.19
CA GLU A 54 31.40 38.46 -84.58
C GLU A 54 31.17 37.35 -85.63
N ASP A 55 31.63 36.14 -85.29
CA ASP A 55 31.47 34.93 -86.07
C ASP A 55 29.99 34.69 -86.46
N PRO A 56 29.69 34.22 -87.70
CA PRO A 56 28.31 34.00 -88.16
C PRO A 56 27.53 33.00 -87.30
N GLN A 57 28.21 32.08 -86.61
CA GLN A 57 27.61 31.11 -85.70
C GLN A 57 27.21 31.78 -84.38
N THR A 58 28.04 32.66 -83.84
CA THR A 58 27.74 33.46 -82.64
C THR A 58 26.55 34.38 -82.88
N LYS A 59 26.39 34.96 -84.08
CA LYS A 59 25.21 35.76 -84.43
C LYS A 59 23.93 34.94 -84.44
N LYS A 60 23.94 33.74 -85.03
CA LYS A 60 22.76 32.85 -85.04
C LYS A 60 22.41 32.36 -83.64
N GLU A 61 23.42 32.08 -82.82
CA GLU A 61 23.22 31.67 -81.43
C GLU A 61 22.66 32.84 -80.61
N VAL A 62 23.20 34.05 -80.77
CA VAL A 62 22.67 35.27 -80.15
C VAL A 62 21.25 35.58 -80.64
N GLU A 63 20.93 35.37 -81.92
CA GLU A 63 19.57 35.51 -82.44
C GLU A 63 18.62 34.47 -81.81
N SER A 64 19.06 33.22 -81.66
CA SER A 64 18.27 32.17 -81.00
C SER A 64 18.08 32.45 -79.51
N LEU A 65 19.10 32.95 -78.82
CA LEU A 65 19.04 33.36 -77.41
C LEU A 65 18.18 34.61 -77.25
N ARG A 66 18.17 35.53 -78.22
CA ARG A 66 17.25 36.69 -78.23
C ARG A 66 15.81 36.26 -78.39
N ILE A 67 15.54 35.28 -79.26
CA ILE A 67 14.19 34.70 -79.40
C ILE A 67 13.77 34.02 -78.11
N GLN A 68 14.61 33.16 -77.53
CA GLN A 68 14.34 32.49 -76.26
C GLN A 68 14.16 33.49 -75.11
N LEU A 69 14.98 34.54 -75.04
CA LEU A 69 14.83 35.61 -74.06
C LEU A 69 13.51 36.37 -74.26
N SER A 70 13.10 36.62 -75.50
CA SER A 70 11.82 37.27 -75.79
C SER A 70 10.62 36.37 -75.44
N GLU A 71 10.76 35.05 -75.61
CA GLU A 71 9.75 34.06 -75.21
C GLU A 71 9.65 33.95 -73.69
N GLU A 72 10.77 33.92 -72.98
CA GLU A 72 10.77 33.94 -71.51
C GLU A 72 10.27 35.27 -70.94
N GLN A 73 10.59 36.41 -71.58
CA GLN A 73 10.01 37.70 -71.21
C GLN A 73 8.50 37.72 -71.41
N LYS A 74 7.99 37.12 -72.50
CA LYS A 74 6.54 36.96 -72.69
C LYS A 74 5.90 36.09 -71.62
N LYS A 75 6.49 34.93 -71.32
CA LYS A 75 6.02 34.04 -70.25
C LYS A 75 6.04 34.73 -68.88
N GLN A 76 7.07 35.53 -68.60
CA GLN A 76 7.14 36.31 -67.37
C GLN A 76 6.00 37.32 -67.29
N VAL A 77 5.71 38.05 -68.37
CA VAL A 77 4.60 39.00 -68.43
C VAL A 77 3.25 38.30 -68.29
N ASP A 78 3.08 37.12 -68.92
CA ASP A 78 1.86 36.32 -68.81
C ASP A 78 1.66 35.82 -67.37
N LEU A 79 2.72 35.33 -66.71
CA LEU A 79 2.69 34.90 -65.30
C LEU A 79 2.46 36.06 -64.33
N GLU A 80 3.05 37.24 -64.60
CA GLU A 80 2.79 38.46 -63.83
C GLU A 80 1.32 38.90 -64.00
N GLY A 81 0.76 38.78 -65.20
CA GLY A 81 -0.66 39.02 -65.47
C GLY A 81 -1.58 38.04 -64.75
N GLU A 82 -1.25 36.75 -64.75
CA GLU A 82 -1.97 35.73 -63.98
C GLU A 82 -1.92 36.02 -62.48
N ARG A 83 -0.73 36.34 -61.94
CA ARG A 83 -0.55 36.72 -60.54
C ARG A 83 -1.40 37.94 -60.18
N ALA A 84 -1.38 38.99 -61.00
CA ALA A 84 -2.19 40.18 -60.78
C ALA A 84 -3.70 39.86 -60.78
N SER A 85 -4.14 38.97 -61.69
CA SER A 85 -5.54 38.52 -61.72
C SER A 85 -5.95 37.72 -60.47
N GLN A 86 -5.01 36.95 -59.90
CA GLN A 86 -5.25 36.19 -58.67
C GLN A 86 -5.23 37.11 -57.45
N GLU A 87 -4.31 38.07 -57.38
CA GLU A 87 -4.30 39.11 -56.34
C GLU A 87 -5.57 39.94 -56.37
N GLU A 88 -6.09 40.30 -57.56
CA GLU A 88 -7.36 41.02 -57.68
C GLU A 88 -8.55 40.16 -57.25
N LYS A 89 -8.56 38.85 -57.55
CA LYS A 89 -9.57 37.91 -57.05
C LYS A 89 -9.50 37.73 -55.53
N ILE A 90 -8.30 37.68 -54.95
CA ILE A 90 -8.11 37.63 -53.49
C ILE A 90 -8.63 38.91 -52.88
N LYS A 91 -8.24 40.07 -53.42
CA LYS A 91 -8.68 41.37 -52.94
C LYS A 91 -10.20 41.54 -53.04
N ARG A 92 -10.83 41.10 -54.13
CA ARG A 92 -12.30 41.07 -54.26
C ARG A 92 -12.94 40.13 -53.24
N LYS A 93 -12.36 38.95 -52.98
CA LYS A 93 -12.86 38.04 -51.94
C LYS A 93 -12.65 38.60 -50.53
N GLU A 94 -11.55 39.31 -50.27
CA GLU A 94 -11.31 40.02 -49.02
C GLU A 94 -12.28 41.19 -48.86
N GLU A 95 -12.56 41.93 -49.93
CA GLU A 95 -13.56 42.99 -49.98
C GLU A 95 -14.98 42.43 -49.86
N GLU A 96 -15.30 41.25 -50.40
CA GLU A 96 -16.58 40.55 -50.22
C GLU A 96 -16.71 39.96 -48.80
N LEU A 97 -15.61 39.51 -48.19
CA LEU A 97 -15.56 39.13 -46.78
C LEU A 97 -15.74 40.36 -45.87
N ALA A 98 -15.18 41.51 -46.28
CA ALA A 98 -15.30 42.78 -45.55
C ALA A 98 -16.66 43.48 -45.76
N GLN A 99 -17.25 43.38 -46.96
CA GLN A 99 -18.58 43.90 -47.32
C GLN A 99 -19.69 42.88 -47.08
N GLY A 100 -19.35 41.66 -46.66
CA GLY A 100 -20.24 40.61 -46.18
C GLY A 100 -20.93 41.03 -44.88
N LYS A 101 -21.86 41.99 -45.00
CA LYS A 101 -23.03 42.26 -44.15
C LYS A 101 -22.85 41.87 -42.68
N GLU A 102 -22.14 42.74 -41.96
CA GLU A 102 -22.70 43.52 -40.85
C GLU A 102 -24.03 42.97 -40.28
N ARG A 103 -23.92 41.95 -39.43
CA ARG A 103 -24.81 41.86 -38.26
C ARG A 103 -24.33 42.96 -37.31
N VAL A 104 -25.16 43.97 -37.09
CA VAL A 104 -24.93 44.97 -36.05
C VAL A 104 -24.71 44.25 -34.72
N VAL A 105 -23.46 44.16 -34.28
CA VAL A 105 -23.10 44.00 -32.88
C VAL A 105 -22.32 45.25 -32.54
N ARG A 106 -22.88 46.07 -31.65
CA ARG A 106 -22.14 47.15 -31.00
C ARG A 106 -20.92 46.50 -30.35
N GLN A 107 -19.73 46.74 -30.90
CA GLN A 107 -18.51 46.28 -30.28
C GLN A 107 -18.20 47.23 -29.13
N GLU A 108 -18.84 46.99 -27.99
CA GLU A 108 -18.22 47.29 -26.71
C GLU A 108 -16.88 46.58 -26.73
N VAL A 109 -15.79 47.32 -26.57
CA VAL A 109 -14.50 46.73 -26.25
C VAL A 109 -14.63 46.21 -24.82
N VAL A 110 -15.26 45.04 -24.67
CA VAL A 110 -15.30 44.32 -23.40
C VAL A 110 -13.90 43.79 -23.20
N GLN A 111 -13.11 44.50 -22.40
CA GLN A 111 -12.03 43.85 -21.67
C GLN A 111 -12.65 42.62 -21.01
N TYR A 112 -12.13 41.44 -21.33
CA TYR A 112 -12.33 40.28 -20.47
C TYR A 112 -11.69 40.64 -19.13
N GLU A 113 -12.47 41.27 -18.25
CA GLU A 113 -12.25 41.20 -16.82
C GLU A 113 -12.55 39.73 -16.50
N ASP A 114 -11.50 38.92 -16.33
CA ASP A 114 -11.69 37.63 -15.69
C ASP A 114 -12.45 37.90 -14.39
N GLU A 115 -13.67 37.37 -14.30
CA GLU A 115 -14.53 37.50 -13.12
C GLU A 115 -13.65 37.32 -11.87
N PRO A 116 -13.57 38.32 -10.98
CA PRO A 116 -12.69 38.28 -9.82
C PRO A 116 -12.97 37.05 -8.94
N ASP A 117 -14.21 36.55 -9.00
CA ASP A 117 -14.66 35.34 -8.33
C ASP A 117 -14.01 34.08 -8.92
N LEU A 118 -13.87 33.96 -10.25
CA LEU A 118 -13.21 32.82 -10.88
C LEU A 118 -11.70 32.79 -10.55
N ARG A 119 -11.07 33.96 -10.51
CA ARG A 119 -9.67 34.08 -10.04
C ARG A 119 -9.54 33.71 -8.57
N ALA A 120 -10.49 34.16 -7.73
CA ALA A 120 -10.52 33.79 -6.31
C ALA A 120 -10.68 32.27 -6.14
N GLU A 121 -11.55 31.63 -6.91
CA GLU A 121 -11.72 30.16 -6.91
C GLU A 121 -10.44 29.43 -7.31
N VAL A 122 -9.79 29.83 -8.41
CA VAL A 122 -8.52 29.22 -8.84
C VAL A 122 -7.44 29.38 -7.76
N THR A 123 -7.36 30.54 -7.11
CA THR A 123 -6.41 30.73 -6.00
C THR A 123 -6.78 29.91 -4.77
N ALA A 124 -8.08 29.73 -4.48
CA ALA A 124 -8.54 28.89 -3.38
C ALA A 124 -8.22 27.41 -3.64
N PHE A 125 -8.44 26.92 -4.86
CA PHE A 125 -8.04 25.57 -5.25
C PHE A 125 -6.53 25.39 -5.21
N THR A 126 -5.76 26.36 -5.68
CA THR A 126 -4.29 26.30 -5.61
C THR A 126 -3.81 26.21 -4.15
N ASN A 127 -4.37 27.04 -3.27
CA ASN A 127 -4.04 27.00 -1.84
C ASN A 127 -4.45 25.68 -1.18
N SER A 128 -5.60 25.11 -1.59
CA SER A 128 -6.04 23.79 -1.11
C SER A 128 -5.09 22.69 -1.57
N ILE A 129 -4.67 22.70 -2.84
CA ILE A 129 -3.70 21.75 -3.38
C ILE A 129 -2.36 21.87 -2.65
N ASP A 130 -1.88 23.09 -2.41
CA ASP A 130 -0.65 23.33 -1.65
C ASP A 130 -0.74 22.85 -0.20
N ALA A 131 -1.91 22.96 0.44
CA ALA A 131 -2.14 22.43 1.78
C ALA A 131 -2.10 20.90 1.79
N GLU A 132 -2.75 20.25 0.82
CA GLU A 132 -2.72 18.79 0.66
C GLU A 132 -1.31 18.28 0.36
N LEU A 133 -0.54 18.96 -0.51
CA LEU A 133 0.86 18.61 -0.78
C LEU A 133 1.72 18.69 0.48
N ARG A 134 1.55 19.74 1.30
CA ARG A 134 2.24 19.85 2.59
C ARG A 134 1.83 18.76 3.57
N GLN A 135 0.57 18.32 3.54
CA GLN A 135 0.10 17.22 4.37
C GLN A 135 0.71 15.89 3.93
N ILE A 136 0.77 15.65 2.62
CA ILE A 136 1.44 14.50 2.01
C ILE A 136 2.92 14.47 2.43
N ASP A 137 3.63 15.61 2.38
CA ASP A 137 5.03 15.69 2.80
C ASP A 137 5.23 15.35 4.28
N LYS A 138 4.33 15.82 5.16
CA LYS A 138 4.36 15.47 6.59
C LYS A 138 4.16 13.97 6.79
N LEU A 139 3.18 13.38 6.13
CA LEU A 139 2.91 11.93 6.19
C LEU A 139 4.08 11.11 5.65
N HIS A 140 4.76 11.56 4.59
CA HIS A 140 5.97 10.90 4.10
C HIS A 140 7.14 10.95 5.08
N VAL A 141 7.27 12.03 5.86
CA VAL A 141 8.28 12.10 6.94
C VAL A 141 7.92 11.15 8.07
N GLU A 142 6.65 11.10 8.48
CA GLU A 142 6.17 10.17 9.51
C GLU A 142 6.32 8.72 9.09
N LEU A 143 5.99 8.37 7.85
CA LEU A 143 6.18 7.03 7.30
C LEU A 143 7.65 6.62 7.38
N ARG A 144 8.59 7.50 7.00
CA ARG A 144 10.03 7.22 7.10
C ARG A 144 10.48 7.02 8.55
N ARG A 145 9.94 7.79 9.50
CA ARG A 145 10.22 7.62 10.94
C ARG A 145 9.70 6.27 11.45
N LEU A 146 8.47 5.91 11.10
CA LEU A 146 7.87 4.63 11.48
C LEU A 146 8.63 3.45 10.86
N GLN A 147 9.07 3.56 9.62
CA GLN A 147 9.93 2.56 8.98
C GLN A 147 11.26 2.37 9.72
N HIS A 148 11.92 3.46 10.14
CA HIS A 148 13.13 3.36 10.95
C HIS A 148 12.86 2.70 12.31
N ARG A 149 11.77 3.07 12.97
CA ARG A 149 11.39 2.47 14.26
C ARG A 149 11.06 0.98 14.11
N ARG A 150 10.38 0.59 13.03
CA ARG A 150 10.10 -0.82 12.73
C ARG A 150 11.40 -1.61 12.54
N ALA A 151 12.34 -1.09 11.77
CA ALA A 151 13.64 -1.73 11.56
C ALA A 151 14.45 -1.87 12.85
N GLU A 152 14.34 -0.91 13.77
CA GLU A 152 14.96 -0.99 15.09
C GLU A 152 14.33 -2.09 15.96
N LEU A 153 12.99 -2.17 15.98
CA LEU A 153 12.26 -3.22 16.69
C LEU A 153 12.52 -4.62 16.11
N GLU A 154 12.60 -4.74 14.78
CA GLU A 154 12.97 -5.99 14.08
C GLU A 154 14.36 -6.47 14.54
N ARG A 155 15.36 -5.57 14.64
CA ARG A 155 16.68 -5.92 15.19
C ARG A 155 16.63 -6.38 16.64
N GLN A 156 15.86 -5.71 17.49
CA GLN A 156 15.68 -6.10 18.88
C GLN A 156 15.04 -7.48 19.02
N LEU A 157 14.05 -7.80 18.17
CA LEU A 157 13.43 -9.12 18.13
C LEU A 157 14.43 -10.20 17.71
N GLU A 158 15.26 -9.95 16.68
CA GLU A 158 16.31 -10.88 16.28
C GLU A 158 17.33 -11.13 17.41
N GLU A 159 17.71 -10.09 18.17
CA GLU A 159 18.60 -10.22 19.33
C GLU A 159 17.98 -11.10 20.43
N LEU A 160 16.70 -10.87 20.74
CA LEU A 160 15.96 -11.70 21.70
C LEU A 160 15.79 -13.15 21.23
N GLU A 161 15.60 -13.38 19.93
CA GLU A 161 15.54 -14.73 19.36
C GLU A 161 16.89 -15.44 19.47
N ARG A 162 18.00 -14.74 19.20
CA ARG A 162 19.36 -15.28 19.39
C ARG A 162 19.61 -15.62 20.87
N GLU A 163 19.17 -14.78 21.80
CA GLU A 163 19.29 -15.06 23.24
C GLU A 163 18.44 -16.28 23.65
N ARG A 164 17.20 -16.39 23.16
CA ARG A 164 16.34 -17.56 23.39
C ARG A 164 16.97 -18.85 22.84
N GLN A 165 17.58 -18.79 21.66
CA GLN A 165 18.29 -19.93 21.08
C GLN A 165 19.53 -20.31 21.90
N ALA A 166 20.32 -19.33 22.34
CA ALA A 166 21.47 -19.57 23.21
C ALA A 166 21.06 -20.18 24.55
N ARG A 167 19.96 -19.71 25.15
CA ARG A 167 19.40 -20.28 26.38
C ARG A 167 18.95 -21.73 26.21
N ARG A 168 18.26 -22.05 25.11
CA ARG A 168 17.88 -23.44 24.79
C ARG A 168 19.10 -24.35 24.61
N ALA A 169 20.14 -23.87 23.94
CA ALA A 169 21.39 -24.63 23.79
C ALA A 169 22.08 -24.87 25.14
N ALA A 170 22.12 -23.85 26.01
CA ALA A 170 22.65 -23.99 27.36
C ALA A 170 21.84 -24.98 28.21
N GLU A 171 20.50 -24.95 28.13
CA GLU A 171 19.61 -25.90 28.82
C GLU A 171 19.87 -27.35 28.37
N LEU A 172 20.09 -27.58 27.07
CA LEU A 172 20.47 -28.90 26.54
C LEU A 172 21.84 -29.35 27.07
N GLU A 173 22.82 -28.45 27.13
CA GLU A 173 24.15 -28.77 27.67
C GLU A 173 24.10 -29.06 29.18
N VAL A 174 23.27 -28.33 29.93
CA VAL A 174 23.00 -28.61 31.35
C VAL A 174 22.39 -30.00 31.52
N GLN A 175 21.38 -30.37 30.72
CA GLN A 175 20.80 -31.71 30.76
C GLN A 175 21.84 -32.80 30.46
N ARG A 176 22.70 -32.57 29.46
CA ARG A 176 23.79 -33.49 29.12
C ARG A 176 24.78 -33.67 30.27
N LEU A 177 25.17 -32.56 30.91
CA LEU A 177 26.06 -32.59 32.08
C LEU A 177 25.40 -33.27 33.28
N GLN A 178 24.10 -33.05 33.51
CA GLN A 178 23.33 -33.75 34.55
C GLN A 178 23.32 -35.26 34.33
N GLN A 179 23.07 -35.73 33.10
CA GLN A 179 23.13 -37.16 32.78
C GLN A 179 24.52 -37.75 33.03
N ARG A 180 25.57 -37.01 32.67
CA ARG A 180 26.95 -37.43 32.90
C ARG A 180 27.32 -37.48 34.38
N LEU A 181 26.84 -36.51 35.16
CA LEU A 181 27.03 -36.47 36.61
C LEU A 181 26.32 -37.64 37.28
N ALA A 182 25.06 -37.91 36.92
CA ALA A 182 24.31 -39.07 37.43
C ALA A 182 24.99 -40.41 37.08
N ALA A 183 25.59 -40.54 35.89
CA ALA A 183 26.37 -41.72 35.53
C ALA A 183 27.62 -41.87 36.40
N LEU A 184 28.35 -40.79 36.67
CA LEU A 184 29.51 -40.80 37.55
C LEU A 184 29.13 -41.12 39.00
N GLU A 185 28.04 -40.56 39.51
CA GLU A 185 27.50 -40.89 40.85
C GLU A 185 27.10 -42.36 40.96
N GLN A 186 26.53 -42.96 39.91
CA GLN A 186 26.26 -44.40 39.87
C GLN A 186 27.55 -45.23 39.88
N GLU A 187 28.58 -44.82 39.14
CA GLU A 187 29.90 -45.49 39.18
C GLU A 187 30.58 -45.32 40.54
N GLU A 188 30.48 -44.16 41.19
CA GLU A 188 30.92 -43.96 42.58
C GLU A 188 30.14 -44.84 43.57
N ALA A 189 28.82 -44.96 43.43
CA ALA A 189 28.01 -45.85 44.26
C ALA A 189 28.40 -47.32 44.07
N LYS A 190 28.65 -47.76 42.83
CA LYS A 190 29.11 -49.13 42.51
C LYS A 190 30.53 -49.40 43.01
N THR A 191 31.40 -48.39 43.02
CA THR A 191 32.76 -48.53 43.56
C THR A 191 32.80 -48.40 45.09
N GLY A 192 31.84 -47.71 45.70
CA GLY A 192 31.61 -47.63 47.14
C GLY A 192 31.08 -48.93 47.76
N GLU A 193 30.42 -49.78 46.98
CA GLU A 193 30.08 -51.17 47.35
C GLU A 193 31.25 -52.13 47.08
N LYS A 194 32.36 -51.94 47.79
CA LYS A 194 33.40 -52.97 47.94
C LYS A 194 33.69 -53.29 49.40
N VAL A 195 32.96 -54.30 49.87
CA VAL A 195 33.42 -55.39 50.74
C VAL A 195 34.08 -54.97 52.06
N THR A 196 33.24 -54.85 53.10
CA THR A 196 33.62 -55.17 54.48
C THR A 196 33.80 -56.69 54.61
N HIS A 197 35.01 -57.19 54.38
CA HIS A 197 35.39 -58.54 54.82
C HIS A 197 36.16 -58.43 56.13
N THR A 198 35.49 -58.76 57.23
CA THR A 198 36.07 -58.85 58.58
C THR A 198 36.98 -60.07 58.67
N GLN A 199 38.20 -59.96 58.13
CA GLN A 199 39.28 -60.89 58.46
C GLN A 199 40.11 -60.28 59.58
N LYS A 200 40.04 -60.91 60.76
CA LYS A 200 40.86 -60.60 61.93
C LYS A 200 42.32 -60.97 61.63
N VAL A 201 42.99 -60.14 60.85
CA VAL A 201 44.44 -60.16 60.68
C VAL A 201 44.98 -59.11 61.63
N VAL A 202 45.78 -59.55 62.60
CA VAL A 202 46.55 -58.67 63.46
C VAL A 202 47.61 -58.01 62.59
N LEU A 203 47.26 -56.91 61.94
CA LEU A 203 48.23 -55.94 61.45
C LEU A 203 48.69 -55.16 62.69
N GLN A 204 49.96 -55.34 63.06
CA GLN A 204 50.62 -54.36 63.91
C GLN A 204 50.61 -53.05 63.13
N GLN A 205 49.76 -52.12 63.57
CA GLN A 205 49.74 -50.76 63.04
C GLN A 205 51.10 -50.15 63.33
N ASP A 206 51.68 -49.53 62.30
CA ASP A 206 52.90 -48.76 62.39
C ASP A 206 52.83 -47.83 63.61
N PRO A 207 53.78 -47.89 64.57
CA PRO A 207 53.76 -47.09 65.79
C PRO A 207 53.60 -45.58 65.53
N GLN A 208 53.97 -45.09 64.35
CA GLN A 208 53.79 -43.69 63.96
C GLN A 208 52.35 -43.34 63.62
N GLN A 209 51.63 -44.17 62.85
CA GLN A 209 50.22 -43.94 62.52
C GLN A 209 49.31 -44.01 63.75
N THR A 210 49.60 -44.91 64.71
CA THR A 210 48.83 -44.99 65.95
C THR A 210 49.01 -43.74 66.81
N ARG A 211 50.21 -43.14 66.80
CA ARG A 211 50.49 -41.88 67.50
C ARG A 211 49.79 -40.70 66.84
N GLU A 212 49.82 -40.60 65.52
CA GLU A 212 49.13 -39.54 64.79
C GLU A 212 47.61 -39.65 64.94
N HIS A 213 47.06 -40.86 64.82
CA HIS A 213 45.64 -41.09 65.04
C HIS A 213 45.23 -40.80 66.50
N ALA A 214 46.08 -41.13 67.48
CA ALA A 214 45.83 -40.78 68.89
C ALA A 214 45.88 -39.26 69.12
N LEU A 215 46.82 -38.55 68.48
CA LEU A 215 46.95 -37.10 68.59
C LEU A 215 45.77 -36.38 67.93
N LEU A 216 45.39 -36.77 66.71
CA LEU A 216 44.24 -36.22 66.00
C LEU A 216 42.92 -36.51 66.74
N ARG A 217 42.80 -37.68 67.35
CA ARG A 217 41.63 -38.02 68.17
C ARG A 217 41.57 -37.18 69.45
N ALA A 218 42.70 -36.96 70.12
CA ALA A 218 42.78 -36.07 71.27
C ALA A 218 42.43 -34.62 70.89
N GLN A 219 42.93 -34.12 69.76
CA GLN A 219 42.58 -32.79 69.24
C GLN A 219 41.09 -32.68 68.88
N LEU A 220 40.51 -33.72 68.27
CA LEU A 220 39.08 -33.76 67.96
C LEU A 220 38.22 -33.75 69.24
N ASP A 221 38.63 -34.51 70.26
CA ASP A 221 37.90 -34.55 71.53
C ASP A 221 38.06 -33.24 72.32
N GLU A 222 39.20 -32.56 72.24
CA GLU A 222 39.37 -31.19 72.75
C GLU A 222 38.46 -30.19 72.03
N GLU A 223 38.40 -30.21 70.69
CA GLU A 223 37.51 -29.33 69.91
C GLU A 223 36.04 -29.64 70.18
N ARG A 224 35.68 -30.90 70.40
CA ARG A 224 34.33 -31.30 70.83
C ARG A 224 33.98 -30.74 72.21
N HIS A 225 34.92 -30.77 73.15
CA HIS A 225 34.73 -30.18 74.47
C HIS A 225 34.65 -28.64 74.40
N ARG A 226 35.50 -27.99 73.59
CA ARG A 226 35.40 -26.53 73.34
C ARG A 226 34.06 -26.15 72.73
N ARG A 227 33.58 -26.90 71.74
CA ARG A 227 32.26 -26.71 71.15
C ARG A 227 31.15 -26.87 72.19
N GLN A 228 31.20 -27.91 73.03
CA GLN A 228 30.22 -28.13 74.09
C GLN A 228 30.21 -27.00 75.13
N LEU A 229 31.37 -26.45 75.48
CA LEU A 229 31.47 -25.29 76.38
C LEU A 229 30.85 -24.05 75.75
N LEU A 230 31.18 -23.75 74.49
CA LEU A 230 30.61 -22.63 73.75
C LEU A 230 29.09 -22.78 73.56
N GLU A 231 28.60 -23.97 73.24
CA GLU A 231 27.16 -24.27 73.19
C GLU A 231 26.50 -24.04 74.56
N GLY A 232 27.16 -24.45 75.64
CA GLY A 232 26.74 -24.21 77.02
C GLY A 232 26.75 -22.73 77.44
N GLU A 233 27.60 -21.89 76.85
CA GLU A 233 27.62 -20.42 77.04
C GLU A 233 26.59 -19.72 76.14
N LEU A 234 26.30 -20.27 74.97
CA LEU A 234 25.38 -19.70 73.99
C LEU A 234 23.91 -19.92 74.38
N GLU A 235 23.59 -21.04 75.03
CA GLU A 235 22.26 -21.30 75.63
C GLU A 235 21.80 -20.25 76.66
N PRO A 236 22.58 -19.89 77.70
CA PRO A 236 22.19 -18.86 78.65
C PRO A 236 22.18 -17.46 78.00
N LEU A 237 23.02 -17.18 77.01
CA LEU A 237 22.94 -15.94 76.23
C LEU A 237 21.64 -15.88 75.40
N ARG A 238 21.24 -16.97 74.75
CA ARG A 238 19.95 -17.07 74.06
C ARG A 238 18.77 -16.91 75.00
N ARG A 239 18.82 -17.52 76.19
CA ARG A 239 17.77 -17.36 77.22
C ARG A 239 17.72 -15.93 77.77
N LYS A 240 18.87 -15.29 77.95
CA LYS A 240 18.95 -13.87 78.31
C LYS A 240 18.38 -12.98 77.21
N LEU A 241 18.69 -13.26 75.94
CA LEU A 241 18.18 -12.51 74.78
C LEU A 241 16.65 -12.66 74.67
N ALA A 242 16.12 -13.88 74.79
CA ALA A 242 14.68 -14.14 74.81
C ALA A 242 13.95 -13.55 76.04
N ALA A 243 14.64 -13.45 77.18
CA ALA A 243 14.11 -12.78 78.37
C ALA A 243 14.10 -11.24 78.22
N LEU A 244 15.11 -10.68 77.55
CA LEU A 244 15.21 -9.25 77.23
C LEU A 244 14.16 -8.84 76.19
N GLU A 245 13.97 -9.63 75.12
CA GLU A 245 12.90 -9.41 74.12
C GLU A 245 11.50 -9.46 74.75
N LYS A 246 11.28 -10.31 75.76
CA LYS A 246 10.02 -10.36 76.53
C LYS A 246 9.88 -9.24 77.56
N ALA A 247 10.98 -8.66 78.01
CA ALA A 247 10.98 -7.57 78.98
C ALA A 247 10.76 -6.20 78.34
N GLU A 248 11.07 -6.03 77.04
CA GLU A 248 10.89 -4.77 76.30
C GLU A 248 9.42 -4.38 76.04
N ILE A 249 8.45 -5.24 76.35
CA ILE A 249 7.01 -4.90 76.30
C ILE A 249 6.43 -4.77 77.72
N LYS A 250 7.00 -3.91 78.57
CA LYS A 250 6.32 -3.33 79.74
C LYS A 250 6.79 -1.89 79.98
N GLU A 251 5.98 -0.97 79.49
CA GLU A 251 6.05 0.49 79.58
C GLU A 251 6.12 1.04 81.02
N LYS A 252 7.11 1.89 81.34
CA LYS A 252 6.96 3.20 82.02
C LYS A 252 8.30 3.92 82.30
N VAL A 253 8.50 5.01 81.57
CA VAL A 253 8.99 6.35 81.97
C VAL A 253 10.16 6.44 83.00
N VAL A 254 11.28 7.00 82.54
CA VAL A 254 12.02 8.18 83.07
C VAL A 254 13.56 8.03 82.92
N PHE A 255 14.14 9.01 82.22
CA PHE A 255 15.55 9.42 82.05
C PHE A 255 16.52 8.57 81.21
N SER A 256 17.08 9.30 80.25
CA SER A 256 17.92 8.97 79.10
C SER A 256 19.37 8.62 79.44
N GLU A 257 19.91 7.57 78.83
CA GLU A 257 21.29 7.61 78.32
C GLU A 257 21.42 6.72 77.07
N SER A 258 21.92 7.33 76.01
CA SER A 258 21.76 6.97 74.61
C SER A 258 22.81 5.97 74.13
N VAL A 259 22.38 4.80 73.67
CA VAL A 259 23.07 4.07 72.60
C VAL A 259 22.12 4.00 71.42
N GLN A 260 22.22 5.02 70.56
CA GLN A 260 21.60 5.06 69.24
C GLN A 260 22.18 3.92 68.42
N VAL A 261 21.37 2.90 68.15
CA VAL A 261 21.57 2.06 66.97
C VAL A 261 21.06 2.89 65.79
N GLU A 262 21.95 3.31 64.90
CA GLU A 262 21.63 4.01 63.65
C GLU A 262 20.71 3.14 62.77
N LYS A 263 19.43 3.14 63.09
CA LYS A 263 18.33 2.71 62.23
C LYS A 263 17.68 3.99 61.72
N GLY A 264 18.16 4.48 60.59
CA GLY A 264 17.64 5.68 59.96
C GLY A 264 17.78 5.64 58.46
N ASP A 265 19.01 5.40 57.97
CA ASP A 265 19.31 5.55 56.55
C ASP A 265 18.87 4.35 55.70
N THR A 266 18.99 3.12 56.22
CA THR A 266 18.66 1.90 55.45
C THR A 266 17.16 1.72 55.24
N GLU A 267 16.32 2.05 56.22
CA GLU A 267 14.86 1.99 56.08
C GLU A 267 14.34 3.09 55.14
N GLN A 268 14.92 4.30 55.21
CA GLN A 268 14.60 5.37 54.27
C GLN A 268 15.00 5.02 52.84
N GLU A 269 16.16 4.40 52.64
CA GLU A 269 16.62 3.98 51.33
C GLU A 269 15.74 2.87 50.73
N ILE A 270 15.33 1.89 51.55
CA ILE A 270 14.35 0.86 51.14
C ILE A 270 13.01 1.49 50.76
N GLN A 271 12.53 2.48 51.50
CA GLN A 271 11.28 3.19 51.16
C GLN A 271 11.42 3.99 49.86
N ARG A 272 12.55 4.67 49.62
CA ARG A 272 12.83 5.38 48.36
C ARG A 272 12.86 4.43 47.17
N LEU A 273 13.53 3.28 47.32
CA LEU A 273 13.62 2.26 46.27
C LEU A 273 12.24 1.65 45.96
N LYS A 274 11.40 1.41 46.98
CA LYS A 274 10.02 0.95 46.77
C LYS A 274 9.18 1.97 46.02
N LYS A 275 9.26 3.24 46.40
CA LYS A 275 8.55 4.32 45.71
C LYS A 275 8.99 4.45 44.24
N SER A 276 10.31 4.38 44.00
CA SER A 276 10.87 4.42 42.65
C SER A 276 10.43 3.21 41.82
N LEU A 277 10.36 2.02 42.42
CA LEU A 277 9.85 0.80 41.77
C LEU A 277 8.36 0.90 41.42
N GLU A 278 7.55 1.49 42.30
CA GLU A 278 6.13 1.75 42.05
C GLU A 278 5.91 2.76 40.92
N GLU A 279 6.68 3.86 40.91
CA GLU A 279 6.66 4.86 39.84
C GLU A 279 7.07 4.23 38.49
N GLU A 280 8.14 3.43 38.47
CA GLU A 280 8.58 2.72 37.26
C GLU A 280 7.54 1.68 36.80
N SER A 281 6.91 0.97 37.74
CA SER A 281 5.83 0.02 37.43
C SER A 281 4.59 0.72 36.85
N GLN A 282 4.28 1.94 37.32
CA GLN A 282 3.20 2.74 36.77
C GLN A 282 3.56 3.26 35.38
N SER A 283 4.77 3.79 35.18
CA SER A 283 5.25 4.25 33.87
C SER A 283 5.26 3.11 32.85
N LYS A 284 5.68 1.90 33.25
CA LYS A 284 5.58 0.70 32.41
C LYS A 284 4.15 0.41 31.96
N ARG A 285 3.17 0.47 32.87
CA ARG A 285 1.76 0.22 32.52
C ARG A 285 1.22 1.28 31.55
N GLU A 286 1.63 2.53 31.71
CA GLU A 286 1.26 3.61 30.80
C GLU A 286 1.86 3.36 29.40
N LEU A 287 3.12 2.96 29.33
CA LEU A 287 3.76 2.58 28.07
C LEU A 287 3.09 1.35 27.42
N ASP A 288 2.76 0.32 28.19
CA ASP A 288 2.03 -0.86 27.70
C ASP A 288 0.65 -0.46 27.12
N SER A 289 -0.05 0.47 27.79
CA SER A 289 -1.32 1.01 27.28
C SER A 289 -1.15 1.83 25.99
N GLU A 290 -0.05 2.55 25.85
CA GLU A 290 0.25 3.32 24.65
C GLU A 290 0.65 2.40 23.48
N VAL A 291 1.42 1.34 23.75
CA VAL A 291 1.76 0.30 22.76
C VAL A 291 0.50 -0.35 22.22
N THR A 292 -0.39 -0.84 23.08
CA THR A 292 -1.65 -1.46 22.65
C THR A 292 -2.53 -0.50 21.84
N ARG A 293 -2.54 0.81 22.19
CA ARG A 293 -3.24 1.84 21.40
C ARG A 293 -2.62 2.03 20.02
N LEU A 294 -1.29 2.03 19.92
CA LEU A 294 -0.57 2.17 18.65
C LEU A 294 -0.74 0.92 17.77
N GLU A 295 -0.74 -0.27 18.35
CA GLU A 295 -1.00 -1.54 17.66
C GLU A 295 -2.42 -1.57 17.07
N ALA A 296 -3.42 -1.08 17.81
CA ALA A 296 -4.79 -0.94 17.29
C ALA A 296 -4.84 0.01 16.09
N LYS A 297 -4.19 1.19 16.18
CA LYS A 297 -4.10 2.15 15.07
C LYS A 297 -3.36 1.59 13.85
N LEU A 298 -2.28 0.84 14.07
CA LEU A 298 -1.55 0.18 12.99
C LEU A 298 -2.47 -0.81 12.26
N SER A 299 -3.20 -1.63 13.02
CA SER A 299 -4.15 -2.61 12.48
C SER A 299 -5.27 -1.95 11.67
N GLU A 300 -5.80 -0.81 12.16
CA GLU A 300 -6.78 -0.01 11.43
C GLU A 300 -6.21 0.54 10.11
N LEU A 301 -5.00 1.11 10.14
CA LEU A 301 -4.34 1.62 8.95
C LEU A 301 -4.01 0.52 7.93
N GLU A 302 -3.56 -0.65 8.40
CA GLU A 302 -3.33 -1.81 7.55
C GLU A 302 -4.64 -2.29 6.88
N PHE A 303 -5.76 -2.26 7.61
CA PHE A 303 -7.07 -2.55 7.05
C PHE A 303 -7.48 -1.53 5.98
N TYR A 304 -7.36 -0.23 6.24
CA TYR A 304 -7.67 0.81 5.25
C TYR A 304 -6.76 0.72 4.02
N ASN A 305 -5.47 0.43 4.21
CA ASN A 305 -4.53 0.26 3.12
C ASN A 305 -4.90 -0.98 2.27
N SER A 306 -5.25 -2.09 2.90
CA SER A 306 -5.73 -3.29 2.20
C SER A 306 -7.02 -3.03 1.41
N LYS A 307 -7.96 -2.28 2.00
CA LYS A 307 -9.20 -1.86 1.31
C LYS A 307 -8.90 -0.96 0.11
N SER A 308 -8.08 0.08 0.29
CA SER A 308 -7.69 1.00 -0.78
C SER A 308 -6.91 0.29 -1.89
N SER A 309 -6.04 -0.66 -1.57
CA SER A 309 -5.34 -1.48 -2.57
C SER A 309 -6.32 -2.27 -3.43
N LYS A 310 -7.36 -2.87 -2.82
CA LYS A 310 -8.40 -3.60 -3.56
C LYS A 310 -9.21 -2.68 -4.47
N GLU A 311 -9.52 -1.47 -4.01
CA GLU A 311 -10.19 -0.45 -4.83
C GLU A 311 -9.32 -0.02 -6.01
N LEU A 312 -8.01 0.16 -5.81
CA LEU A 312 -7.07 0.45 -6.88
C LEU A 312 -6.97 -0.67 -7.92
N ASP A 313 -6.95 -1.93 -7.46
CA ASP A 313 -6.92 -3.08 -8.37
C ASP A 313 -8.22 -3.19 -9.18
N PHE A 314 -9.37 -2.93 -8.55
CA PHE A 314 -10.65 -2.83 -9.27
C PHE A 314 -10.62 -1.73 -10.34
N LEU A 315 -10.14 -0.53 -10.00
CA LEU A 315 -10.02 0.58 -10.94
C LEU A 315 -9.05 0.26 -12.09
N ARG A 316 -7.96 -0.47 -11.82
CA ARG A 316 -7.02 -0.94 -12.85
C ARG A 316 -7.68 -1.91 -13.80
N GLU A 317 -8.45 -2.88 -13.29
CA GLU A 317 -9.20 -3.82 -14.11
C GLU A 317 -10.26 -3.12 -14.97
N GLU A 318 -10.98 -2.16 -14.39
CA GLU A 318 -11.99 -1.37 -15.10
C GLU A 318 -11.35 -0.50 -16.19
N ASN A 319 -10.23 0.16 -15.89
CA ASN A 319 -9.48 0.92 -16.89
C ASN A 319 -8.99 0.03 -18.03
N HIS A 320 -8.50 -1.18 -17.72
CA HIS A 320 -8.09 -2.14 -18.74
C HIS A 320 -9.26 -2.58 -19.62
N LYS A 321 -10.45 -2.84 -19.05
CA LYS A 321 -11.66 -3.15 -19.81
C LYS A 321 -12.06 -2.01 -20.75
N LEU A 322 -12.08 -0.77 -20.25
CA LEU A 322 -12.38 0.41 -21.06
C LEU A 322 -11.34 0.62 -22.18
N GLN A 323 -10.08 0.29 -21.92
CA GLN A 323 -9.02 0.36 -22.95
C GLN A 323 -9.25 -0.65 -24.07
N LEU A 324 -9.67 -1.88 -23.74
CA LEU A 324 -10.03 -2.90 -24.72
C LEU A 324 -11.27 -2.49 -25.53
N GLU A 325 -12.31 -1.96 -24.87
CA GLU A 325 -13.51 -1.47 -25.53
C GLU A 325 -13.18 -0.30 -26.49
N ARG A 326 -12.33 0.63 -26.06
CA ARG A 326 -11.82 1.71 -26.92
C ARG A 326 -11.11 1.16 -28.16
N GLN A 327 -10.28 0.13 -28.01
CA GLN A 327 -9.60 -0.50 -29.16
C GLN A 327 -10.60 -1.16 -30.11
N ASN A 328 -11.61 -1.85 -29.59
CA ASN A 328 -12.66 -2.47 -30.40
C ASN A 328 -13.46 -1.42 -31.19
N LEU A 329 -13.89 -0.34 -30.54
CA LEU A 329 -14.60 0.76 -31.20
C LEU A 329 -13.73 1.47 -32.25
N GLN A 330 -12.42 1.57 -32.03
CA GLN A 330 -11.48 2.09 -33.04
C GLN A 330 -11.39 1.17 -34.26
N LEU A 331 -11.34 -0.15 -34.06
CA LEU A 331 -11.35 -1.12 -35.16
C LEU A 331 -12.68 -1.08 -35.93
N GLU A 332 -13.80 -0.96 -35.23
CA GLU A 332 -15.12 -0.83 -35.84
C GLU A 332 -15.25 0.47 -36.63
N THR A 333 -14.74 1.58 -36.10
CA THR A 333 -14.69 2.86 -36.83
C THR A 333 -13.90 2.73 -38.13
N ARG A 334 -12.72 2.07 -38.09
CA ARG A 334 -11.90 1.83 -39.30
C ARG A 334 -12.62 0.92 -40.29
N ARG A 335 -13.32 -0.10 -39.81
CA ARG A 335 -14.12 -1.00 -40.65
C ARG A 335 -15.23 -0.23 -41.35
N LEU A 336 -16.02 0.56 -40.62
CA LEU A 336 -17.08 1.40 -41.18
C LEU A 336 -16.53 2.43 -42.18
N GLN A 337 -15.36 3.03 -41.89
CA GLN A 337 -14.69 3.93 -42.84
C GLN A 337 -14.35 3.21 -44.15
N SER A 338 -13.79 2.00 -44.08
CA SER A 338 -13.50 1.18 -45.27
C SER A 338 -14.77 0.79 -46.02
N GLU A 339 -15.85 0.44 -45.33
CA GLU A 339 -17.15 0.10 -45.95
C GLU A 339 -17.74 1.34 -46.68
N ILE A 340 -17.64 2.52 -46.08
CA ILE A 340 -18.05 3.79 -46.73
C ILE A 340 -17.19 4.08 -47.97
N GLU A 341 -15.87 3.90 -47.90
CA GLU A 341 -14.98 4.09 -49.05
C GLU A 341 -15.31 3.12 -50.19
N MET A 342 -15.51 1.83 -49.87
CA MET A 342 -15.93 0.83 -50.85
C MET A 342 -17.26 1.21 -51.50
N ALA A 343 -18.29 1.55 -50.72
CA ALA A 343 -19.57 2.01 -51.25
C ALA A 343 -19.45 3.30 -52.10
N ALA A 344 -18.56 4.21 -51.73
CA ALA A 344 -18.27 5.41 -52.51
C ALA A 344 -17.58 5.10 -53.85
N THR A 345 -16.71 4.09 -53.90
CA THR A 345 -16.11 3.60 -55.15
C THR A 345 -17.13 2.89 -56.03
N GLU A 346 -17.93 1.98 -55.47
CA GLU A 346 -18.99 1.26 -56.18
C GLU A 346 -20.03 2.22 -56.76
N THR A 347 -20.44 3.25 -56.03
CA THR A 347 -21.37 4.27 -56.55
C THR A 347 -20.75 5.11 -57.68
N ARG A 348 -19.43 5.37 -57.65
CA ARG A 348 -18.69 5.98 -58.77
C ARG A 348 -18.67 5.06 -59.99
N ASP A 349 -18.38 3.78 -59.79
CA ASP A 349 -18.29 2.79 -60.84
C ASP A 349 -19.66 2.52 -61.48
N LEU A 350 -20.72 2.47 -60.68
CA LEU A 350 -22.10 2.41 -61.15
C LEU A 350 -22.47 3.66 -61.98
N LYS A 351 -22.03 4.85 -61.57
CA LYS A 351 -22.24 6.09 -62.36
C LYS A 351 -21.58 6.00 -63.73
N ASN A 352 -20.42 5.36 -63.82
CA ASN A 352 -19.73 5.10 -65.08
C ASN A 352 -20.43 4.01 -65.92
N ILE A 353 -20.96 2.96 -65.27
CA ILE A 353 -21.66 1.82 -65.91
C ILE A 353 -23.09 2.17 -66.36
N THR A 354 -23.78 3.13 -65.74
CA THR A 354 -25.14 3.56 -66.17
C THR A 354 -25.23 4.09 -67.61
N THR A 355 -24.12 4.19 -68.33
CA THR A 355 -24.09 4.50 -69.77
C THR A 355 -24.27 3.26 -70.68
N ILE A 356 -24.11 2.04 -70.17
CA ILE A 356 -24.20 0.80 -70.97
C ILE A 356 -24.82 -0.32 -70.12
N ASP A 357 -26.00 -0.82 -70.54
CA ASP A 357 -26.67 -2.04 -70.04
C ASP A 357 -27.35 -2.01 -68.65
N SER A 358 -28.47 -1.31 -68.58
CA SER A 358 -29.32 -1.23 -67.38
C SER A 358 -30.21 -2.47 -67.14
N GLY A 359 -30.58 -3.23 -68.17
CA GLY A 359 -31.55 -4.34 -68.03
C GLY A 359 -31.01 -5.63 -67.38
N THR A 360 -29.80 -6.03 -67.73
CA THR A 360 -29.14 -7.26 -67.22
C THR A 360 -28.58 -7.06 -65.82
N HIS A 361 -28.07 -5.87 -65.52
CA HIS A 361 -27.53 -5.49 -64.21
C HIS A 361 -28.60 -5.44 -63.11
N LEU A 362 -29.81 -4.97 -63.43
CA LEU A 362 -30.93 -4.94 -62.48
C LEU A 362 -31.34 -6.34 -62.01
N ASN A 363 -31.43 -7.32 -62.92
CA ASN A 363 -31.73 -8.71 -62.56
C ASN A 363 -30.59 -9.36 -61.76
N SER A 364 -29.33 -9.11 -62.13
CA SER A 364 -28.19 -9.62 -61.36
C SER A 364 -28.13 -9.04 -59.95
N ARG A 365 -28.45 -7.74 -59.79
CA ARG A 365 -28.49 -7.08 -58.48
C ARG A 365 -29.64 -7.58 -57.62
N LEU A 366 -30.80 -7.86 -58.23
CA LEU A 366 -31.94 -8.43 -57.53
C LEU A 366 -31.59 -9.81 -56.95
N TRP A 367 -30.94 -10.66 -57.76
CA TRP A 367 -30.47 -11.97 -57.31
C TRP A 367 -29.39 -11.90 -56.22
N SER A 368 -28.42 -10.98 -56.33
CA SER A 368 -27.41 -10.78 -55.28
C SER A 368 -28.03 -10.30 -53.97
N LEU A 369 -29.00 -9.37 -54.03
CA LEU A 369 -29.71 -8.89 -52.84
C LEU A 369 -30.60 -9.98 -52.21
N GLU A 370 -31.23 -10.83 -53.02
CA GLU A 370 -31.98 -11.99 -52.51
C GLU A 370 -31.06 -12.97 -51.78
N LYS A 371 -29.85 -13.20 -52.30
CA LYS A 371 -28.85 -14.06 -51.67
C LYS A 371 -28.31 -13.45 -50.37
N GLU A 372 -27.97 -12.16 -50.37
CA GLU A 372 -27.53 -11.44 -49.16
C GLU A 372 -28.63 -11.45 -48.08
N LEU A 373 -29.90 -11.32 -48.48
CA LEU A 373 -31.02 -11.42 -47.55
C LEU A 373 -31.13 -12.83 -46.94
N ASP A 374 -30.88 -13.87 -47.71
CA ASP A 374 -30.89 -15.25 -47.21
C ASP A 374 -29.70 -15.54 -46.28
N ASP A 375 -28.52 -15.04 -46.62
CA ASP A 375 -27.32 -15.11 -45.78
C ASP A 375 -27.52 -14.34 -44.46
N LEU A 376 -28.13 -13.15 -44.49
CA LEU A 376 -28.49 -12.39 -43.29
C LEU A 376 -29.54 -13.11 -42.44
N LYS A 377 -30.54 -13.73 -43.05
CA LYS A 377 -31.53 -14.56 -42.33
C LYS A 377 -30.85 -15.76 -41.66
N LYS A 378 -29.86 -16.36 -42.31
CA LYS A 378 -29.08 -17.46 -41.73
C LYS A 378 -28.23 -16.97 -40.55
N MET A 379 -27.52 -15.85 -40.71
CA MET A 379 -26.76 -15.24 -39.62
C MET A 379 -27.64 -14.84 -38.44
N SER A 380 -28.85 -14.32 -38.69
CA SER A 380 -29.81 -14.02 -37.64
C SER A 380 -30.16 -15.27 -36.84
N LYS A 381 -30.48 -16.38 -37.51
CA LYS A 381 -30.78 -17.66 -36.84
C LYS A 381 -29.59 -18.18 -36.03
N ASP A 382 -28.38 -18.09 -36.57
CA ASP A 382 -27.16 -18.51 -35.87
C ASP A 382 -26.91 -17.64 -34.63
N LYS A 383 -27.19 -16.33 -34.71
CA LYS A 383 -27.11 -15.40 -33.58
C LYS A 383 -28.20 -15.65 -32.54
N ASP A 384 -29.42 -16.00 -32.94
CA ASP A 384 -30.49 -16.40 -32.03
C ASP A 384 -30.09 -17.65 -31.23
N LEU A 385 -29.46 -18.64 -31.88
CA LEU A 385 -28.92 -19.83 -31.19
C LEU A 385 -27.78 -19.49 -30.23
N GLU A 386 -26.89 -18.57 -30.61
CA GLU A 386 -25.81 -18.08 -29.74
C GLU A 386 -26.39 -17.35 -28.51
N ILE A 387 -27.41 -16.51 -28.70
CA ILE A 387 -28.14 -15.83 -27.62
C ILE A 387 -28.77 -16.85 -26.67
N ASP A 388 -29.46 -17.87 -27.18
CA ASP A 388 -30.08 -18.92 -26.36
C ASP A 388 -29.02 -19.69 -25.55
N GLU A 389 -27.86 -19.96 -26.15
CA GLU A 389 -26.75 -20.61 -25.45
C GLU A 389 -26.13 -19.70 -24.37
N LEU A 390 -25.92 -18.43 -24.67
CA LEU A 390 -25.43 -17.45 -23.71
C LEU A 390 -26.41 -17.23 -22.57
N GLN A 391 -27.72 -17.20 -22.83
CA GLN A 391 -28.75 -17.14 -21.80
C GLN A 391 -28.74 -18.38 -20.91
N ARG A 392 -28.55 -19.58 -21.48
CA ARG A 392 -28.42 -20.83 -20.71
C ARG A 392 -27.17 -20.84 -19.84
N ARG A 393 -26.04 -20.37 -20.38
CA ARG A 393 -24.78 -20.22 -19.65
C ARG A 393 -24.93 -19.19 -18.54
N LEU A 394 -25.54 -18.05 -18.81
CA LEU A 394 -25.83 -17.00 -17.82
C LEU A 394 -26.73 -17.53 -16.70
N GLY A 395 -27.78 -18.28 -17.02
CA GLY A 395 -28.61 -18.96 -16.02
C GLY A 395 -27.80 -19.93 -15.15
N SER A 396 -26.92 -20.73 -15.76
CA SER A 396 -26.06 -21.66 -15.00
C SER A 396 -25.01 -20.96 -14.13
N VAL A 397 -24.49 -19.81 -14.58
CA VAL A 397 -23.48 -19.01 -13.87
C VAL A 397 -24.13 -18.16 -12.78
N ALA A 398 -25.36 -17.66 -13.00
CA ALA A 398 -26.18 -17.02 -11.97
C ALA A 398 -26.42 -18.02 -10.84
N VAL A 399 -26.98 -19.20 -11.12
CA VAL A 399 -27.21 -20.24 -10.11
C VAL A 399 -25.94 -20.62 -9.34
N LYS A 400 -24.77 -20.64 -9.99
CA LYS A 400 -23.48 -20.94 -9.34
C LYS A 400 -22.85 -19.76 -8.56
N ARG A 401 -23.08 -18.51 -8.97
CA ARG A 401 -22.58 -17.31 -8.26
C ARG A 401 -23.46 -16.91 -7.08
N GLU A 402 -24.68 -17.41 -7.05
CA GLU A 402 -25.75 -16.93 -6.19
C GLU A 402 -25.95 -17.77 -4.91
N GLN A 403 -25.24 -18.90 -4.82
CA GLN A 403 -25.08 -19.69 -3.59
C GLN A 403 -23.95 -19.08 -2.75
N ARG A 404 -24.29 -18.31 -1.71
CA ARG A 404 -23.34 -17.84 -0.70
C ARG A 404 -23.32 -18.85 0.44
N GLU A 405 -22.17 -19.47 0.67
CA GLU A 405 -21.97 -20.40 1.79
C GLU A 405 -21.14 -19.72 2.87
N ASN A 406 -21.76 -19.48 4.02
CA ASN A 406 -21.06 -19.03 5.22
C ASN A 406 -20.98 -20.22 6.20
N HIS A 407 -19.78 -20.71 6.50
CA HIS A 407 -19.58 -21.91 7.33
C HIS A 407 -18.76 -21.60 8.60
N LEU A 408 -19.21 -22.10 9.75
CA LEU A 408 -18.53 -22.00 11.04
C LEU A 408 -18.48 -23.35 11.73
N ARG A 409 -17.27 -23.89 11.90
CA ARG A 409 -17.02 -25.16 12.58
C ARG A 409 -16.04 -24.98 13.74
N ARG A 410 -16.43 -25.47 14.92
CA ARG A 410 -15.59 -25.63 16.11
C ARG A 410 -15.59 -27.09 16.49
N SER A 411 -14.46 -27.75 16.29
CA SER A 411 -14.19 -29.13 16.73
C SER A 411 -13.10 -29.12 17.80
N ILE A 412 -13.19 -30.04 18.75
CA ILE A 412 -12.18 -30.21 19.79
C ILE A 412 -11.40 -31.48 19.50
N VAL A 413 -10.11 -31.45 19.77
CA VAL A 413 -9.20 -32.59 19.62
C VAL A 413 -8.52 -32.85 20.97
N VAL A 414 -8.36 -34.11 21.31
CA VAL A 414 -7.62 -34.58 22.48
C VAL A 414 -6.34 -35.24 21.99
N ILE A 415 -5.21 -34.83 22.55
CA ILE A 415 -3.90 -35.39 22.17
C ILE A 415 -3.61 -36.59 23.06
N ASP A 416 -3.35 -37.74 22.45
CA ASP A 416 -2.86 -38.93 23.14
C ASP A 416 -1.45 -38.67 23.71
N PRO A 417 -1.22 -38.77 25.03
CA PRO A 417 0.07 -38.49 25.65
C PRO A 417 1.22 -39.39 25.17
N ASP A 418 0.93 -40.63 24.78
CA ASP A 418 1.94 -41.63 24.44
C ASP A 418 2.30 -41.58 22.95
N THR A 419 1.29 -41.38 22.09
CA THR A 419 1.46 -41.41 20.63
C THR A 419 1.53 -40.02 20.00
N GLY A 420 1.16 -38.96 20.72
CA GLY A 420 1.02 -37.60 20.19
C GLY A 420 -0.10 -37.46 19.16
N ARG A 421 -0.94 -38.49 18.98
CA ARG A 421 -1.99 -38.51 17.97
C ARG A 421 -3.17 -37.64 18.38
N GLU A 422 -3.69 -36.91 17.41
CA GLU A 422 -4.95 -36.17 17.51
C GLU A 422 -6.15 -37.14 17.47
N LEU A 423 -6.92 -37.17 18.55
CA LEU A 423 -8.13 -37.99 18.70
C LEU A 423 -9.35 -37.08 18.86
N SER A 424 -10.46 -37.46 18.24
CA SER A 424 -11.76 -36.82 18.54
C SER A 424 -12.17 -37.11 19.99
N PRO A 425 -13.07 -36.31 20.60
CA PRO A 425 -13.55 -36.56 21.96
C PRO A 425 -14.16 -37.97 22.12
N GLU A 426 -14.76 -38.50 21.05
CA GLU A 426 -15.32 -39.84 21.02
C GLU A 426 -14.23 -40.93 21.03
N GLU A 427 -13.18 -40.77 20.24
CA GLU A 427 -12.02 -41.67 20.24
C GLU A 427 -11.25 -41.62 21.55
N ALA A 428 -11.06 -40.42 22.12
CA ALA A 428 -10.40 -40.24 23.40
C ALA A 428 -11.19 -40.91 24.55
N HIS A 429 -12.51 -40.84 24.53
CA HIS A 429 -13.35 -41.55 25.49
C HIS A 429 -13.25 -43.07 25.32
N ARG A 430 -13.28 -43.57 24.07
CA ARG A 430 -13.07 -45.01 23.79
C ARG A 430 -11.69 -45.50 24.20
N ALA A 431 -10.68 -44.65 24.07
CA ALA A 431 -9.30 -44.94 24.50
C ALA A 431 -9.10 -44.79 26.01
N GLY A 432 -10.12 -44.35 26.77
CA GLY A 432 -10.04 -44.16 28.22
C GLY A 432 -9.22 -42.93 28.65
N LEU A 433 -8.87 -42.03 27.72
CA LEU A 433 -8.13 -40.80 28.01
C LEU A 433 -8.99 -39.73 28.68
N ILE A 434 -10.31 -39.78 28.47
CA ILE A 434 -11.28 -38.87 29.10
C ILE A 434 -12.49 -39.66 29.62
N ASP A 435 -13.08 -39.20 30.72
CA ASP A 435 -14.29 -39.79 31.29
C ASP A 435 -15.56 -39.32 30.54
N TRP A 436 -16.69 -40.01 30.76
CA TRP A 436 -17.96 -39.69 30.10
C TRP A 436 -18.41 -38.24 30.35
N LYS A 437 -18.17 -37.72 31.56
CA LYS A 437 -18.52 -36.33 31.92
C LYS A 437 -17.71 -35.33 31.10
N MET A 438 -16.40 -35.56 30.94
CA MET A 438 -15.55 -34.73 30.09
C MET A 438 -15.91 -34.89 28.61
N PHE A 439 -16.23 -36.09 28.13
CA PHE A 439 -16.73 -36.31 26.77
C PHE A 439 -17.97 -35.47 26.47
N VAL A 440 -18.99 -35.52 27.34
CA VAL A 440 -20.21 -34.71 27.19
C VAL A 440 -19.88 -33.21 27.19
N LYS A 441 -18.95 -32.76 28.04
CA LYS A 441 -18.50 -31.36 28.07
C LYS A 441 -17.83 -30.94 26.76
N LEU A 442 -16.88 -31.73 26.26
CA LEU A 442 -16.19 -31.43 25.00
C LEU A 442 -17.17 -31.43 23.83
N ARG A 443 -18.04 -32.44 23.74
CA ARG A 443 -19.10 -32.49 22.72
C ARG A 443 -20.08 -31.33 22.82
N SER A 444 -20.37 -30.79 24.00
CA SER A 444 -21.25 -29.63 24.14
C SER A 444 -20.64 -28.34 23.59
N GLN A 445 -19.31 -28.25 23.56
CA GLN A 445 -18.56 -27.09 23.07
C GLN A 445 -18.32 -27.11 21.56
N GLU A 446 -18.44 -28.28 20.92
CA GLU A 446 -18.35 -28.39 19.47
C GLU A 446 -19.62 -27.84 18.81
N CYS A 447 -19.45 -27.06 17.74
CA CYS A 447 -20.56 -26.59 16.90
C CYS A 447 -20.19 -26.63 15.43
N ASP A 448 -21.18 -26.84 14.57
CA ASP A 448 -20.99 -26.91 13.12
C ASP A 448 -22.23 -26.31 12.45
N TRP A 449 -22.13 -25.04 12.09
CA TRP A 449 -23.20 -24.24 11.52
C TRP A 449 -22.84 -23.81 10.11
N GLU A 450 -23.77 -23.97 9.19
CA GLU A 450 -23.60 -23.60 7.79
C GLU A 450 -24.83 -22.86 7.31
N GLU A 451 -24.65 -21.65 6.81
CA GLU A 451 -25.70 -20.85 6.21
C GLU A 451 -25.54 -20.88 4.69
N ILE A 452 -26.64 -21.17 4.01
CA ILE A 452 -26.72 -21.23 2.56
C ILE A 452 -27.78 -20.23 2.13
N SER A 453 -27.34 -19.12 1.55
CA SER A 453 -28.24 -18.16 0.88
C SER A 453 -28.32 -18.52 -0.59
N VAL A 454 -29.53 -18.68 -1.11
CA VAL A 454 -29.83 -18.82 -2.53
C VAL A 454 -30.61 -17.58 -2.93
N LYS A 455 -29.98 -16.68 -3.68
CA LYS A 455 -30.73 -15.61 -4.34
C LYS A 455 -31.37 -16.15 -5.63
N GLY A 456 -32.51 -15.61 -6.00
CA GLY A 456 -33.21 -16.01 -7.21
C GLY A 456 -34.11 -14.90 -7.72
N PRO A 457 -34.80 -15.12 -8.85
CA PRO A 457 -35.63 -14.09 -9.50
C PRO A 457 -36.78 -13.57 -8.61
N ASN A 458 -37.15 -14.31 -7.55
CA ASN A 458 -38.22 -13.96 -6.62
C ASN A 458 -37.71 -13.39 -5.27
N GLY A 459 -36.40 -13.20 -5.11
CA GLY A 459 -35.78 -12.71 -3.86
C GLY A 459 -34.68 -13.63 -3.34
N GLU A 460 -34.15 -13.31 -2.14
CA GLU A 460 -33.14 -14.11 -1.45
C GLU A 460 -33.84 -15.09 -0.48
N SER A 461 -33.53 -16.38 -0.55
CA SER A 461 -33.94 -17.38 0.44
C SER A 461 -32.72 -17.92 1.15
N SER A 462 -32.72 -17.86 2.47
CA SER A 462 -31.58 -18.24 3.29
C SER A 462 -31.94 -19.35 4.27
N VAL A 463 -31.12 -20.39 4.34
CA VAL A 463 -31.31 -21.54 5.22
C VAL A 463 -30.05 -21.81 6.01
N ILE A 464 -30.18 -21.84 7.35
CA ILE A 464 -29.10 -22.26 8.23
C ILE A 464 -29.24 -23.74 8.59
N HIS A 465 -28.12 -24.44 8.58
CA HIS A 465 -27.96 -25.86 8.82
C HIS A 465 -27.11 -26.07 10.06
N ASP A 466 -27.65 -26.84 11.02
CA ASP A 466 -26.87 -27.43 12.10
C ASP A 466 -26.34 -28.78 11.61
N ARG A 467 -25.07 -28.83 11.18
CA ARG A 467 -24.44 -30.06 10.69
C ARG A 467 -24.23 -31.09 11.79
N LYS A 468 -24.24 -30.68 13.06
CA LYS A 468 -24.09 -31.56 14.22
C LYS A 468 -25.41 -32.26 14.58
N SER A 469 -26.54 -31.55 14.55
CA SER A 469 -27.87 -32.14 14.82
C SER A 469 -28.65 -32.57 13.58
N GLY A 470 -28.20 -32.15 12.39
CA GLY A 470 -28.88 -32.37 11.11
C GLY A 470 -30.12 -31.49 10.89
N LYS A 471 -30.40 -30.55 11.80
CA LYS A 471 -31.57 -29.67 11.72
C LYS A 471 -31.32 -28.51 10.75
N LYS A 472 -32.40 -28.04 10.14
CA LYS A 472 -32.40 -26.91 9.21
C LYS A 472 -33.40 -25.87 9.70
N PHE A 473 -33.04 -24.60 9.59
CA PHE A 473 -33.88 -23.48 9.99
C PHE A 473 -33.93 -22.47 8.85
N SER A 474 -35.13 -22.22 8.32
CA SER A 474 -35.38 -21.16 7.34
C SER A 474 -35.31 -19.80 8.04
N ILE A 475 -34.61 -18.85 7.42
CA ILE A 475 -34.54 -17.46 7.89
C ILE A 475 -35.88 -16.76 7.67
N GLU A 476 -36.56 -17.02 6.56
CA GLU A 476 -37.87 -16.45 6.25
C GLU A 476 -38.92 -16.88 7.29
N ASP A 477 -38.93 -18.16 7.65
CA ASP A 477 -39.81 -18.68 8.71
C ASP A 477 -39.47 -18.07 10.08
N ALA A 478 -38.19 -17.82 10.36
CA ALA A 478 -37.76 -17.20 11.60
C ALA A 478 -38.18 -15.72 11.70
N LEU A 479 -38.15 -14.99 10.58
CA LEU A 479 -38.68 -13.63 10.45
C LEU A 479 -40.21 -13.61 10.60
N GLN A 480 -40.91 -14.51 9.93
CA GLN A 480 -42.37 -14.61 10.00
C GLN A 480 -42.86 -15.01 11.40
N SER A 481 -42.17 -15.94 12.05
CA SER A 481 -42.47 -16.37 13.43
C SER A 481 -41.97 -15.40 14.51
N GLY A 482 -41.27 -14.33 14.14
CA GLY A 482 -40.74 -13.32 15.06
C GLY A 482 -39.59 -13.79 15.95
N ARG A 483 -39.01 -14.97 15.67
CA ARG A 483 -37.78 -15.47 16.34
C ARG A 483 -36.55 -14.66 15.95
N LEU A 484 -36.56 -14.11 14.73
CA LEU A 484 -35.57 -13.20 14.21
C LEU A 484 -36.27 -11.89 13.82
N THR A 485 -35.69 -10.74 14.16
CA THR A 485 -36.20 -9.44 13.71
C THR A 485 -35.49 -8.97 12.45
N ALA A 486 -36.15 -8.12 11.64
CA ALA A 486 -35.54 -7.54 10.44
C ALA A 486 -34.21 -6.82 10.77
N ALA A 487 -34.17 -6.02 11.84
CA ALA A 487 -32.96 -5.33 12.29
C ALA A 487 -31.83 -6.29 12.74
N GLN A 488 -32.15 -7.46 13.27
CA GLN A 488 -31.15 -8.49 13.58
C GLN A 488 -30.63 -9.16 12.31
N TYR A 489 -31.51 -9.41 11.35
CA TYR A 489 -31.13 -9.96 10.06
C TYR A 489 -30.26 -8.98 9.27
N ASP A 490 -30.58 -7.68 9.26
CA ASP A 490 -29.77 -6.64 8.61
C ASP A 490 -28.35 -6.59 9.19
N ARG A 491 -28.19 -6.73 10.52
CA ARG A 491 -26.86 -6.83 11.14
C ARG A 491 -26.10 -8.07 10.68
N TYR A 492 -26.76 -9.20 10.49
CA TYR A 492 -26.11 -10.40 9.94
C TYR A 492 -25.68 -10.19 8.49
N VAL A 493 -26.55 -9.61 7.66
CA VAL A 493 -26.24 -9.29 6.25
C VAL A 493 -25.06 -8.32 6.14
N ASN A 494 -25.01 -7.31 7.02
CA ASN A 494 -23.91 -6.34 7.12
C ASN A 494 -22.63 -6.87 7.78
N LYS A 495 -22.61 -8.16 8.18
CA LYS A 495 -21.48 -8.82 8.86
C LYS A 495 -21.18 -8.28 10.27
N ASP A 496 -22.13 -7.59 10.88
CA ASP A 496 -22.10 -7.14 12.28
C ASP A 496 -22.65 -8.20 13.27
N MET A 497 -23.13 -9.34 12.76
CA MET A 497 -23.58 -10.49 13.56
C MET A 497 -23.00 -11.78 12.99
N SER A 498 -22.53 -12.66 13.87
CA SER A 498 -21.93 -13.95 13.51
C SER A 498 -22.98 -15.01 13.16
N ILE A 499 -22.56 -16.04 12.43
CA ILE A 499 -23.38 -17.22 12.11
C ILE A 499 -23.87 -17.91 13.39
N GLN A 500 -23.04 -17.94 14.44
CA GLN A 500 -23.43 -18.55 15.72
C GLN A 500 -24.54 -17.76 16.41
N GLU A 501 -24.45 -16.44 16.43
CA GLU A 501 -25.50 -15.59 17.02
C GLU A 501 -26.81 -15.70 16.23
N LEU A 502 -26.73 -15.72 14.90
CA LEU A 502 -27.90 -15.99 14.05
C LEU A 502 -28.48 -17.38 14.34
N ALA A 503 -27.64 -18.41 14.44
CA ALA A 503 -28.06 -19.78 14.73
C ALA A 503 -28.80 -19.88 16.06
N VAL A 504 -28.34 -19.19 17.09
CA VAL A 504 -29.02 -19.12 18.40
C VAL A 504 -30.41 -18.51 18.27
N LEU A 505 -30.55 -17.39 17.55
CA LEU A 505 -31.83 -16.70 17.34
C LEU A 505 -32.85 -17.59 16.59
N VAL A 506 -32.43 -18.27 15.53
CA VAL A 506 -33.34 -19.05 14.68
C VAL A 506 -33.61 -20.45 15.22
N SER A 507 -32.64 -21.08 15.91
CA SER A 507 -32.83 -22.38 16.54
C SER A 507 -33.66 -22.32 17.84
N GLY A 508 -33.76 -21.14 18.46
CA GLY A 508 -34.49 -20.95 19.71
C GLY A 508 -33.82 -21.60 20.92
N GLN A 509 -32.55 -22.00 20.81
CA GLN A 509 -31.76 -22.50 21.92
C GLN A 509 -31.27 -21.30 22.74
N LYS A 510 -31.79 -21.13 23.96
CA LYS A 510 -31.31 -20.15 24.93
C LYS A 510 -30.14 -20.68 25.75
#